data_AF-A0A9E4ZSH3-F1
#
_entry.id   AF-A0A9E4ZSH3-F1
#
_cell.length_a   1.000
_cell.length_b   1.000
_cell.length_c   1.000
_cell.angle_alpha   90.00
_cell.angle_beta   90.00
_cell.angle_gamma   90.00
#
_symmetry.space_group_name_H-M   'P 1'
#
loop_
_entity.id
_entity.type
_entity.pdbx_description
1 polymer ?
#
loop_
_entity_poly.entity_id
_entity_poly.type
_entity_poly.pdbx_seq_one_letter_code
_entity_poly.pdbx_strand_id
1 'polypeptide(L)'
;MNVAEKVVKVIVEVRLDFSEESDKALRRVFYVAEELLDKYGVWVEIIPEHVWFTDPLEAEVMDLPQIYINGKLRFIGRAPSISDLKSAIMEKVGVQPAKREEAGIVGTKLYDGGGIGDAVLAF
;
A
#
# COMPACT_ATOMS: atom_id res chain seq x y z
N MET A 1 -34.24 8.14 14.06
CA MET A 1 -32.84 8.13 14.53
C MET A 1 -32.05 7.25 13.58
N ASN A 2 -31.32 7.83 12.63
CA ASN A 2 -30.39 7.07 11.79
C ASN A 2 -29.05 7.03 12.52
N VAL A 3 -28.83 5.99 13.32
CA VAL A 3 -27.48 5.61 13.68
C VAL A 3 -26.96 4.88 12.46
N ALA A 4 -26.39 5.60 11.50
CA ALA A 4 -25.56 4.97 10.50
C ALA A 4 -24.46 4.25 11.30
N GLU A 5 -24.53 2.91 11.37
CA GLU A 5 -23.46 2.10 11.93
C GLU A 5 -22.18 2.58 11.27
N LYS A 6 -21.29 3.15 12.08
CA LYS A 6 -20.05 3.71 11.59
C LYS A 6 -19.17 2.53 11.22
N VAL A 7 -19.31 2.05 9.98
CA VAL A 7 -18.50 0.97 9.44
C VAL A 7 -17.04 1.34 9.66
N VAL A 8 -16.37 0.52 10.47
CA VAL A 8 -14.95 0.73 10.76
C VAL A 8 -14.18 0.27 9.54
N LYS A 9 -13.67 1.24 8.78
CA LYS A 9 -12.84 1.00 7.59
C LYS A 9 -11.36 1.02 7.96
N VAL A 10 -10.63 -0.02 7.58
CA VAL A 10 -9.16 -0.11 7.62
C VAL A 10 -8.65 -0.31 6.19
N ILE A 11 -7.64 0.46 5.78
CA ILE A 11 -7.03 0.38 4.45
C ILE A 11 -5.75 -0.45 4.57
N VAL A 12 -5.60 -1.46 3.73
CA VAL A 12 -4.43 -2.32 3.64
C VAL A 12 -3.86 -2.23 2.24
N GLU A 13 -2.74 -1.54 2.09
CA GLU A 13 -2.00 -1.48 0.83
C GLU A 13 -0.94 -2.59 0.84
N VAL A 14 -0.86 -3.34 -0.26
CA VAL A 14 0.05 -4.48 -0.38
C VAL A 14 0.89 -4.28 -1.63
N ARG A 15 2.17 -3.98 -1.45
CA ARG A 15 3.13 -3.94 -2.56
C ARG A 15 3.72 -5.32 -2.77
N LEU A 16 3.69 -5.77 -4.01
CA LEU A 16 3.93 -7.16 -4.40
C LEU A 16 4.91 -7.23 -5.56
N ASP A 17 5.68 -8.30 -5.57
CA ASP A 17 6.39 -8.81 -6.75
C ASP A 17 5.74 -10.12 -7.22
N PHE A 18 6.39 -10.82 -8.14
CA PHE A 18 5.93 -12.12 -8.67
C PHE A 18 6.45 -13.33 -7.88
N SER A 19 6.91 -13.13 -6.64
CA SER A 19 7.39 -14.22 -5.78
C SER A 19 6.25 -14.99 -5.11
N GLU A 20 6.55 -16.21 -4.65
CA GLU A 20 5.61 -17.01 -3.85
C GLU A 20 5.26 -16.32 -2.52
N GLU A 21 6.19 -15.57 -1.92
CA GLU A 21 5.93 -14.85 -0.68
C GLU A 21 4.94 -13.69 -0.89
N SER A 22 5.00 -13.01 -2.04
CA SER A 22 4.00 -11.99 -2.42
C SER A 22 2.61 -12.58 -2.64
N ASP A 23 2.47 -13.66 -3.40
CA ASP A 23 1.17 -14.33 -3.59
C ASP A 23 0.60 -14.82 -2.25
N LYS A 24 1.45 -15.42 -1.40
CA LYS A 24 1.09 -15.85 -0.06
C LYS A 24 0.66 -14.69 0.84
N ALA A 25 1.34 -13.55 0.79
CA ALA A 25 0.94 -12.35 1.54
C ALA A 25 -0.45 -11.86 1.10
N LEU A 26 -0.68 -11.75 -0.21
CA LEU A 26 -1.96 -11.30 -0.76
C LEU A 26 -3.11 -12.23 -0.34
N ARG A 27 -2.94 -13.55 -0.48
CA ARG A 27 -3.95 -14.54 -0.06
C ARG A 27 -4.28 -14.44 1.43
N ARG A 28 -3.26 -14.24 2.28
CA ARG A 28 -3.44 -14.08 3.72
C ARG A 28 -4.19 -12.79 4.06
N VAL A 29 -3.91 -11.71 3.35
CA VAL A 29 -4.64 -10.44 3.51
C VAL A 29 -6.12 -10.61 3.15
N PHE A 30 -6.45 -11.26 2.04
CA PHE A 30 -7.84 -11.57 1.68
C PHE A 30 -8.53 -12.43 2.75
N TYR A 31 -7.89 -13.53 3.16
CA TYR A 31 -8.45 -14.41 4.19
C TYR A 31 -8.73 -13.66 5.51
N VAL A 32 -7.80 -12.82 5.95
CA VAL A 32 -7.99 -12.02 7.17
C VAL A 32 -9.08 -10.97 7.00
N ALA A 33 -9.17 -10.32 5.85
CA ALA A 33 -10.21 -9.33 5.57
C ALA A 33 -11.61 -9.94 5.62
N GLU A 34 -11.81 -11.10 4.99
CA GLU A 34 -13.07 -11.84 5.04
C GLU A 34 -13.42 -12.22 6.48
N GLU A 35 -12.47 -12.81 7.21
CA GLU A 35 -12.73 -13.21 8.59
C GLU A 35 -13.05 -12.03 9.52
N LEU A 36 -12.40 -10.88 9.32
CA LEU A 36 -12.65 -9.68 10.10
C LEU A 36 -14.01 -9.05 9.79
N LEU A 37 -14.44 -9.10 8.53
CA LEU A 37 -15.78 -8.68 8.13
C LEU A 37 -16.84 -9.57 8.78
N ASP A 38 -16.72 -10.88 8.64
CA ASP A 38 -17.72 -11.86 9.10
C ASP A 38 -17.86 -11.89 10.63
N LYS A 39 -16.74 -11.84 11.36
CA LYS A 39 -16.74 -12.02 12.82
C LYS A 39 -16.83 -10.72 13.61
N TYR A 40 -16.36 -9.60 13.05
CA TYR A 40 -16.19 -8.35 13.79
C TYR A 40 -16.83 -7.14 13.10
N GLY A 41 -17.40 -7.30 11.89
CA GLY A 41 -17.98 -6.18 11.13
C GLY A 41 -16.94 -5.13 10.72
N VAL A 42 -15.66 -5.50 10.67
CA VAL A 42 -14.57 -4.61 10.28
C VAL A 42 -14.39 -4.69 8.76
N TRP A 43 -14.58 -3.56 8.08
CA TRP A 43 -14.36 -3.48 6.64
C TRP A 43 -12.87 -3.23 6.35
N VAL A 44 -12.22 -4.18 5.70
CA VAL A 44 -10.83 -4.05 5.25
C VAL A 44 -10.81 -3.79 3.75
N GLU A 45 -10.39 -2.60 3.35
CA GLU A 45 -10.16 -2.26 1.94
C GLU A 45 -8.74 -2.66 1.55
N ILE A 46 -8.59 -3.55 0.58
CA ILE A 46 -7.30 -4.07 0.13
C ILE A 46 -6.92 -3.40 -1.19
N ILE A 47 -5.72 -2.80 -1.24
CA ILE A 47 -5.17 -2.12 -2.42
C ILE A 47 -3.87 -2.85 -2.82
N PRO A 48 -3.94 -3.83 -3.75
CA PRO A 48 -2.75 -4.49 -4.25
C PRO A 48 -2.04 -3.62 -5.29
N GLU A 49 -0.72 -3.48 -5.15
CA GLU A 49 0.16 -2.74 -6.05
C GLU A 49 1.30 -3.67 -6.49
N HIS A 50 1.29 -4.11 -7.75
CA HIS A 50 2.41 -4.89 -8.29
C HIS A 50 3.51 -3.94 -8.73
N VAL A 51 4.71 -4.14 -8.20
CA VAL A 51 5.89 -3.38 -8.58
C VAL A 51 6.55 -4.09 -9.75
N TRP A 52 6.68 -3.39 -10.87
CA TRP A 52 7.39 -3.90 -12.04
C TRP A 52 8.81 -3.36 -12.04
N PHE A 53 9.78 -4.26 -11.86
CA PHE A 53 11.19 -3.88 -11.86
C PHE A 53 11.73 -3.85 -13.29
N THR A 54 12.42 -2.77 -13.63
CA THR A 54 13.24 -2.68 -14.84
C THR A 54 14.69 -3.12 -14.59
N ASP A 55 15.17 -2.99 -13.34
CA ASP A 55 16.50 -3.42 -12.91
C ASP A 55 16.38 -4.48 -11.78
N PRO A 56 17.00 -5.67 -11.94
CA PRO A 56 17.03 -6.70 -10.90
C PRO A 56 17.62 -6.24 -9.55
N LEU A 57 18.55 -5.28 -9.53
CA LEU A 57 19.14 -4.77 -8.29
C LEU A 57 18.11 -3.98 -7.46
N GLU A 58 17.18 -3.30 -8.11
CA GLU A 58 16.09 -2.59 -7.41
C GLU A 58 15.12 -3.57 -6.74
N ALA A 59 14.92 -4.74 -7.35
CA ALA A 59 14.04 -5.79 -6.81
C ALA A 59 14.56 -6.34 -5.48
N GLU A 60 15.87 -6.58 -5.37
CA GLU A 60 16.48 -7.10 -4.16
C GLU A 60 16.48 -6.08 -3.00
N VAL A 61 16.53 -4.78 -3.30
CA VAL A 61 16.61 -3.72 -2.28
C VAL A 61 15.25 -3.37 -1.68
N MET A 62 14.15 -3.66 -2.39
CA MET A 62 12.81 -3.27 -1.93
C MET A 62 12.20 -4.20 -0.87
N ASP A 63 12.80 -5.37 -0.61
CA ASP A 63 12.30 -6.36 0.36
C ASP A 63 10.77 -6.57 0.24
N LEU A 64 10.29 -6.95 -0.95
CA LEU A 64 8.87 -7.26 -1.14
C LEU A 64 8.53 -8.66 -0.56
N PRO A 65 7.27 -8.91 -0.15
CA PRO A 65 6.14 -7.98 -0.14
C PRO A 65 6.21 -6.94 0.98
N GLN A 66 5.63 -5.77 0.76
CA GLN A 66 5.43 -4.74 1.79
C GLN A 66 3.94 -4.57 2.08
N ILE A 67 3.55 -4.54 3.35
CA ILE A 67 2.17 -4.36 3.77
C ILE A 67 2.06 -3.10 4.62
N TYR A 68 1.24 -2.16 4.17
CA TYR A 68 0.91 -0.93 4.87
C TYR A 68 -0.51 -1.01 5.39
N ILE A 69 -0.71 -0.64 6.65
CA ILE A 69 -2.03 -0.58 7.28
C ILE A 69 -2.30 0.88 7.65
N ASN A 70 -3.35 1.46 7.06
CA ASN A 70 -3.69 2.88 7.20
C ASN A 70 -2.50 3.81 6.88
N GLY A 71 -1.74 3.45 5.82
CA GLY A 71 -0.55 4.17 5.36
C GLY A 71 0.74 3.94 6.15
N LYS A 72 0.74 3.07 7.18
CA LYS A 72 1.95 2.74 7.96
C LYS A 72 2.49 1.37 7.57
N LEU A 73 3.76 1.28 7.21
CA LEU A 73 4.44 0.00 6.95
C LEU A 73 4.41 -0.87 8.21
N ARG A 74 3.92 -2.10 8.09
CA ARG A 74 3.82 -3.06 9.20
C ARG A 74 4.62 -4.33 8.95
N PHE A 75 4.72 -4.77 7.70
CA PHE A 75 5.41 -6.00 7.32
C PHE A 75 6.21 -5.75 6.04
N ILE A 76 7.38 -6.38 5.94
CA ILE A 76 8.33 -6.24 4.84
C ILE A 76 9.08 -7.55 4.63
N GLY A 77 9.39 -7.89 3.38
CA GLY A 77 10.24 -9.00 2.95
C GLY A 77 9.64 -10.40 3.08
N ARG A 78 8.57 -10.58 3.87
CA ARG A 78 7.94 -11.89 4.12
C ARG A 78 6.45 -11.76 4.39
N ALA A 79 5.69 -12.78 3.99
CA ALA A 79 4.28 -12.87 4.31
C ALA A 79 4.07 -13.06 5.82
N PRO A 80 3.35 -12.16 6.51
CA PRO A 80 3.10 -12.29 7.94
C PRO A 80 2.18 -13.47 8.24
N SER A 81 2.19 -13.96 9.48
CA SER A 81 1.23 -14.97 9.91
C SER A 81 -0.19 -14.40 9.95
N ILE A 82 -1.20 -15.27 9.88
CA ILE A 82 -2.62 -14.86 9.97
C ILE A 82 -2.91 -14.12 11.28
N SER A 83 -2.36 -14.60 12.41
CA SER A 83 -2.56 -13.97 13.71
C SER A 83 -1.92 -12.59 13.79
N ASP A 84 -0.71 -12.43 13.27
CA ASP A 84 -0.01 -11.13 13.31
C ASP A 84 -0.73 -10.10 12.46
N LEU A 85 -1.18 -10.51 11.27
CA LEU A 85 -1.90 -9.64 10.35
C LEU A 85 -3.24 -9.19 10.95
N LYS A 86 -4.00 -10.10 11.57
CA LYS A 86 -5.23 -9.77 12.30
C LYS A 86 -4.96 -8.76 13.42
N SER A 87 -4.00 -9.05 14.29
CA SER A 87 -3.65 -8.15 15.39
C SER A 87 -3.27 -6.76 14.88
N ALA A 88 -2.44 -6.70 13.83
CA ALA A 88 -1.99 -5.43 13.25
C ALA A 88 -3.13 -4.60 12.63
N ILE A 89 -4.13 -5.24 12.01
CA ILE A 89 -5.33 -4.58 11.47
C ILE A 89 -6.23 -4.10 12.61
N MET A 90 -6.47 -4.94 13.62
CA MET A 90 -7.34 -4.62 14.75
C MET A 90 -6.82 -3.45 15.58
N GLU A 91 -5.50 -3.29 15.72
CA GLU A 91 -4.88 -2.11 16.35
C GLU A 91 -5.18 -0.78 15.64
N LYS A 92 -5.62 -0.82 14.38
CA LYS A 92 -5.90 0.37 13.56
C LYS A 92 -7.39 0.64 13.36
N VAL A 93 -8.26 -0.21 13.92
CA VAL A 93 -9.70 0.03 14.00
C VAL A 93 -9.97 1.35 14.73
N GLY A 94 -10.69 2.25 14.08
CA GLY A 94 -11.04 3.57 14.63
C GLY A 94 -9.92 4.62 14.55
N VAL A 95 -8.75 4.27 13.99
CA VAL A 95 -7.63 5.20 13.77
C VAL A 95 -7.73 5.78 12.37
N GLN A 96 -7.64 7.11 12.23
CA GLN A 96 -7.65 7.75 10.92
C GLN A 96 -6.39 7.35 10.11
N PRO A 97 -6.52 7.06 8.80
CA PRO A 97 -5.39 6.77 7.95
C PRO A 97 -4.46 7.98 7.84
N ALA A 98 -3.16 7.73 7.71
CA ALA A 98 -2.21 8.79 7.41
C ALA A 98 -2.58 9.41 6.06
N LYS A 99 -2.65 10.75 5.98
CA LYS A 99 -2.78 11.43 4.69
C LYS A 99 -1.50 11.16 3.89
N ARG A 100 -1.61 10.56 2.70
CA ARG A 100 -0.53 10.64 1.71
C ARG A 100 -0.39 12.12 1.36
N GLU A 101 0.76 12.71 1.63
CA GLU A 101 1.22 13.80 0.79
C GLU A 101 1.38 13.18 -0.60
N GLU A 102 0.51 13.55 -1.53
CA GLU A 102 0.69 13.19 -2.93
C GLU A 102 2.09 13.65 -3.32
N ALA A 103 3.02 12.72 -3.47
CA ALA A 103 4.30 12.99 -4.10
C ALA A 103 3.94 13.46 -5.52
N GLY A 104 3.89 14.78 -5.70
CA GLY A 104 3.59 15.40 -6.98
C GLY A 104 4.57 14.86 -7.99
N ILE A 105 4.08 14.00 -8.88
CA ILE A 105 4.82 13.61 -10.07
C ILE A 105 4.88 14.86 -10.93
N VAL A 106 5.89 15.70 -10.71
CA VAL A 106 6.29 16.71 -11.68
C VAL A 106 6.88 15.94 -12.85
N GLY A 107 6.01 15.54 -13.77
CA GLY A 107 6.40 14.93 -15.03
C GLY A 107 7.15 15.97 -15.87
N THR A 108 8.47 16.01 -15.74
CA THR A 108 9.33 16.71 -16.68
C THR A 108 9.22 16.00 -18.03
N LYS A 109 8.39 16.54 -18.93
CA LYS A 109 8.43 16.16 -20.34
C LYS A 109 9.77 16.61 -20.92
N LEU A 110 10.72 15.70 -21.02
CA LEU A 110 11.89 15.87 -21.88
C LEU A 110 11.41 15.74 -23.33
N TYR A 111 11.22 16.88 -23.99
CA TYR A 111 11.14 16.93 -25.45
C TYR A 111 12.55 16.72 -26.00
N ASP A 112 12.77 15.59 -26.68
CA ASP A 112 13.91 15.39 -27.56
C ASP A 112 13.62 16.09 -28.89
N GLY A 113 14.30 17.20 -29.15
CA GLY A 113 14.08 18.03 -30.33
C GLY A 113 14.73 19.40 -30.17
N GLY A 114 15.91 19.54 -30.77
CA GLY A 114 16.85 20.63 -30.52
C GLY A 114 16.34 22.06 -30.67
N GLY A 115 16.99 22.92 -29.87
CA GLY A 115 17.27 24.32 -30.17
C GLY A 115 16.09 25.30 -30.13
N ILE A 116 16.05 26.10 -29.07
CA ILE A 116 15.94 27.58 -28.95
C ILE A 116 15.84 27.77 -27.43
N GLY A 117 16.84 28.31 -26.72
CA GLY A 117 17.25 29.70 -26.80
C GLY A 117 16.71 30.44 -25.57
N ASP A 118 17.52 30.44 -24.51
CA ASP A 118 17.62 31.43 -23.42
C ASP A 118 16.40 31.78 -22.53
N ALA A 119 16.75 32.19 -21.29
CA ALA A 119 15.94 32.91 -20.30
C ALA A 119 14.98 32.04 -19.43
N VAL A 120 14.92 32.09 -18.08
CA VAL A 120 15.31 33.08 -17.06
C VAL A 120 15.49 32.37 -15.69
N LEU A 121 16.52 32.78 -14.93
CA LEU A 121 16.69 32.57 -13.48
C LEU A 121 15.71 33.45 -12.67
N ALA A 122 15.07 32.93 -11.62
CA ALA A 122 14.80 33.69 -10.39
C ALA A 122 14.33 32.79 -9.23
N PHE A 123 15.14 32.80 -8.16
CA PHE A 123 14.88 32.61 -6.72
C PHE A 123 13.78 31.66 -6.23
#